data_AF-A0A4R5U515-F1
#
_entry.id   AF-A0A4R5U515-F1
#
_cell.length_a   1.000
_cell.length_b   1.000
_cell.length_c   1.000
_cell.angle_alpha   90.00
_cell.angle_beta   90.00
_cell.angle_gamma   90.00
#
_symmetry.space_group_name_H-M   'P 1'
#
loop_
_entity.id
_entity.type
_entity.pdbx_description
1 polymer ?
#
loop_
_entity_poly.entity_id
_entity_poly.type
_entity_poly.pdbx_seq_one_letter_code
_entity_poly.pdbx_strand_id
1 'polypeptide(L)'
;MSLHPPREGSRATGEGIIISKYPDVCRSPTAPVPYTIVAYQSDDANTASSVFMTGQRAHKQNSIVTRCTGDEPGTGLGVKSNTVSSICHRKEH
;
A
#
# COMPACT_ATOMS: atom_id res chain seq x y z
N MET A 1 -14.64 24.24 10.29
CA MET A 1 -13.26 24.20 9.77
C MET A 1 -12.80 22.76 9.83
N SER A 2 -12.61 22.09 8.69
CA SER A 2 -12.02 20.75 8.68
C SER A 2 -10.52 20.90 8.95
N LEU A 3 -10.08 20.61 10.16
CA LEU A 3 -8.66 20.55 10.49
C LEU A 3 -8.09 19.38 9.70
N HIS A 4 -7.20 19.66 8.76
CA HIS A 4 -6.42 18.60 8.15
C HIS A 4 -5.73 17.83 9.27
N PRO A 5 -5.80 16.49 9.29
CA PRO A 5 -5.09 15.72 10.29
C PRO A 5 -3.61 16.13 10.29
N PRO A 6 -2.97 16.19 11.46
CA PRO A 6 -1.55 16.55 11.56
C PRO A 6 -0.73 15.67 10.62
N ARG A 7 0.27 16.28 9.97
CA ARG A 7 1.18 15.54 9.09
C ARG A 7 2.07 14.66 9.96
N GLU A 8 1.68 13.40 10.09
CA GLU A 8 2.40 12.39 10.86
C GLU A 8 3.19 11.47 9.92
N GLY A 9 4.28 10.91 10.44
CA GLY A 9 5.01 9.87 9.75
C GLY A 9 4.24 8.55 9.70
N SER A 10 4.61 7.70 8.75
CA SER A 10 4.06 6.34 8.61
C SER A 10 4.41 5.49 9.83
N ARG A 11 3.43 4.73 10.33
CA ARG A 11 3.55 3.86 11.51
C ARG A 11 2.59 2.68 11.40
N ALA A 12 2.77 1.68 12.25
CA ALA A 12 1.94 0.47 12.32
C ALA A 12 0.53 0.77 12.90
N THR A 13 -0.25 1.61 12.21
CA THR A 13 -1.61 1.98 12.60
C THR A 13 -2.65 1.27 11.74
N GLY A 14 -3.77 0.85 12.36
CA GLY A 14 -4.89 0.24 11.65
C GLY A 14 -5.72 1.21 10.82
N GLU A 15 -5.65 2.51 11.13
CA GLU A 15 -6.40 3.56 10.41
C GLU A 15 -5.66 4.09 9.18
N GLY A 16 -4.38 3.73 9.04
CA GLY A 16 -3.51 4.23 8.00
C GLY A 16 -3.72 3.48 6.69
N ILE A 17 -4.03 4.21 5.63
CA ILE A 17 -4.27 3.66 4.30
C ILE A 17 -3.17 4.11 3.34
N ILE A 18 -2.63 3.17 2.57
CA ILE A 18 -1.70 3.40 1.46
C ILE A 18 -2.48 3.19 0.17
N ILE A 19 -2.53 4.22 -0.67
CA ILE A 19 -3.29 4.22 -1.92
C ILE A 19 -2.32 4.36 -3.09
N SER A 20 -2.50 3.54 -4.12
CA SER A 20 -1.72 3.62 -5.35
C SER A 20 -1.82 5.01 -5.98
N LYS A 21 -0.68 5.66 -6.23
CA LYS A 21 -0.64 6.94 -6.95
C LYS A 21 -1.05 6.81 -8.41
N TYR A 22 -0.70 5.69 -9.04
CA TYR A 22 -1.07 5.33 -10.40
C TYR A 22 -1.80 3.99 -10.36
N PRO A 23 -2.92 3.84 -11.08
CA PRO A 23 -3.68 2.59 -11.07
C PRO A 23 -2.88 1.46 -11.71
N ASP A 24 -3.07 0.23 -11.23
CA ASP A 24 -2.58 -0.95 -11.93
C ASP A 24 -3.55 -1.26 -13.07
N VAL A 25 -3.02 -1.35 -14.29
CA VAL A 25 -3.84 -1.61 -15.47
C VAL A 25 -3.76 -3.11 -15.73
N CYS A 26 -4.84 -3.82 -15.44
CA CYS A 26 -4.91 -5.28 -15.58
C CYS A 26 -5.66 -5.68 -16.85
N ARG A 27 -5.39 -6.90 -17.34
CA ARG A 27 -6.10 -7.47 -18.49
C ARG A 27 -7.49 -7.94 -18.05
N SER A 28 -8.52 -7.19 -18.46
CA SER A 28 -9.92 -7.59 -18.33
C SER A 28 -10.48 -8.06 -19.67
N PRO A 29 -11.57 -8.85 -19.70
CA PRO A 29 -12.01 -9.56 -20.91
C PRO A 29 -12.29 -8.67 -22.12
N THR A 30 -12.72 -7.42 -21.92
CA THR A 30 -13.12 -6.49 -22.99
C THR A 30 -12.10 -5.39 -23.29
N ALA A 31 -11.31 -4.97 -22.29
CA ALA A 31 -10.31 -3.90 -22.41
C ALA A 31 -9.35 -3.88 -21.21
N PRO A 32 -8.20 -3.20 -21.29
CA PRO A 32 -7.39 -2.86 -20.11
C PRO A 32 -8.18 -1.98 -19.14
N VAL A 33 -8.27 -2.38 -17.88
CA VAL A 33 -9.03 -1.66 -16.84
C VAL A 33 -8.08 -1.16 -15.75
N PRO A 34 -8.14 0.13 -15.36
CA PRO A 34 -7.37 0.65 -14.24
C PRO A 34 -8.00 0.25 -12.90
N TYR A 35 -7.20 -0.36 -12.03
CA TYR A 35 -7.56 -0.74 -10.67
C TYR A 35 -6.81 0.12 -9.65
N THR A 36 -7.53 0.61 -8.64
CA THR A 36 -6.91 1.28 -7.50
C THR A 36 -6.49 0.23 -6.49
N ILE A 37 -5.19 0.19 -6.17
CA ILE A 37 -4.67 -0.70 -5.14
C ILE A 37 -4.66 0.03 -3.81
N VAL A 38 -5.17 -0.64 -2.78
CA VAL A 38 -5.23 -0.17 -1.40
C VAL A 38 -4.49 -1.15 -0.50
N ALA A 39 -3.71 -0.62 0.43
CA ALA A 39 -3.00 -1.36 1.47
C ALA A 39 -3.22 -0.69 2.83
N TYR A 40 -3.11 -1.46 3.90
CA TYR A 40 -3.22 -0.95 5.27
C TYR A 40 -1.84 -0.89 5.92
N GLN A 41 -1.56 0.20 6.63
CA GLN A 41 -0.28 0.36 7.34
C GLN A 41 -0.10 -0.67 8.46
N SER A 42 -1.17 -1.30 8.94
CA SER A 42 -1.12 -2.39 9.93
C SER A 42 -0.71 -3.74 9.37
N ASP A 43 -0.73 -3.94 8.04
CA ASP A 43 -0.21 -5.15 7.41
C ASP A 43 1.33 -5.07 7.28
N ASP A 44 2.00 -4.50 8.30
CA ASP A 44 3.41 -4.16 8.30
C ASP A 44 4.34 -5.34 8.62
N ALA A 45 5.56 -5.25 8.08
CA ALA A 45 6.71 -6.00 8.57
C ALA A 45 7.96 -5.12 8.53
N ASN A 46 8.97 -5.50 9.32
CA ASN A 46 10.24 -4.80 9.44
C ASN A 46 10.14 -3.34 9.92
N THR A 47 9.17 -3.01 10.78
CA THR A 47 9.08 -1.69 11.44
C THR A 47 10.23 -1.44 12.42
N ALA A 48 10.36 -0.22 12.93
CA ALA A 48 11.34 0.07 13.98
C ALA A 48 11.04 -0.73 15.26
N SER A 49 12.09 -1.13 15.99
CA SER A 49 11.97 -1.81 17.29
C SER A 49 11.93 -0.84 18.48
N SER A 50 12.47 0.37 18.32
CA SER A 50 12.65 1.34 19.40
C SER A 50 12.12 2.75 19.10
N VAL A 51 11.71 3.02 17.86
CA VAL A 51 11.22 4.34 17.44
C VAL A 51 9.72 4.29 17.30
N PHE A 52 9.04 5.19 18.00
CA PHE A 52 7.60 5.26 18.05
C PHE A 52 7.12 6.64 17.65
N MET A 53 6.03 6.70 16.90
CA MET A 53 5.28 7.91 16.59
C MET A 53 3.87 7.70 17.17
N THR A 54 3.41 8.65 17.99
CA THR A 54 2.09 8.57 18.63
C THR A 54 1.83 7.22 19.33
N GLY A 55 2.87 6.63 19.92
CA GLY A 55 2.79 5.35 20.64
C GLY A 55 2.85 4.09 19.77
N GLN A 56 2.91 4.21 18.44
CA GLN A 56 2.99 3.09 17.51
C GLN A 56 4.36 3.01 16.84
N ARG A 57 4.80 1.79 16.48
CA ARG A 57 6.10 1.57 15.86
C ARG A 57 6.18 2.31 14.52
N ALA A 58 7.22 3.11 14.35
CA ALA A 58 7.44 3.85 13.12
C ALA A 58 7.83 2.91 11.96
N HIS A 59 7.36 3.21 10.75
CA HIS A 59 7.90 2.59 9.55
C HIS A 59 9.27 3.19 9.25
N LYS A 60 10.20 2.34 8.84
CA LYS A 60 11.55 2.69 8.45
C LYS A 60 11.77 2.29 6.99
N GLN A 61 12.92 2.65 6.43
CA GLN A 61 13.16 2.51 4.99
C GLN A 61 13.04 1.06 4.49
N ASN A 62 13.38 0.07 5.30
CA ASN A 62 13.25 -1.36 5.01
C ASN A 62 11.93 -1.99 5.50
N SER A 63 10.97 -1.20 5.99
CA SER A 63 9.63 -1.67 6.25
C SER A 63 8.91 -2.02 4.95
N ILE A 64 8.05 -3.02 5.02
CA ILE A 64 7.19 -3.47 3.92
C ILE A 64 5.76 -3.53 4.39
N VAL A 65 4.81 -3.45 3.45
CA VAL A 65 3.43 -3.83 3.70
C VAL A 65 3.17 -5.13 2.96
N THR A 66 2.82 -6.15 3.73
CA THR A 66 2.81 -7.56 3.31
C THR A 66 1.66 -7.91 2.38
N ARG A 67 0.63 -7.05 2.32
CA ARG A 67 -0.57 -7.28 1.53
C ARG A 67 -1.14 -5.97 1.00
N CYS A 68 -1.60 -6.02 -0.24
CA CYS A 68 -2.46 -5.01 -0.85
C CYS A 68 -3.65 -5.70 -1.54
N THR A 69 -4.68 -4.92 -1.84
CA THR A 69 -5.93 -5.39 -2.45
C THR A 69 -6.42 -4.39 -3.49
N GLY A 70 -7.35 -4.80 -4.35
CA GLY A 70 -8.03 -3.96 -5.33
C GLY A 70 -7.80 -4.33 -6.80
N ASP A 71 -6.83 -5.20 -7.09
CA ASP A 71 -6.47 -5.71 -8.43
C ASP A 71 -6.95 -7.15 -8.69
N GLU A 72 -7.60 -7.79 -7.72
CA GLU A 72 -8.09 -9.17 -7.80
C GLU A 72 -9.15 -9.44 -8.90
N PRO A 73 -10.01 -8.48 -9.32
CA PRO A 73 -10.97 -8.73 -10.40
C PRO A 73 -10.34 -8.91 -11.78
N GLY A 74 -9.04 -8.64 -11.94
CA GLY A 74 -8.32 -8.84 -13.19
C GLY A 74 -8.13 -10.32 -13.50
N THR A 75 -9.04 -10.92 -14.28
CA THR A 75 -8.94 -12.31 -14.76
C THR A 75 -7.62 -12.66 -15.46
N GLY A 76 -6.89 -11.65 -15.98
CA GLY A 76 -5.66 -11.84 -16.74
C GLY A 76 -4.39 -11.29 -16.08
N LEU A 77 -4.39 -11.02 -14.76
CA LEU A 77 -3.28 -10.44 -14.00
C LEU A 77 -2.90 -9.00 -14.48
N GLY A 78 -1.97 -8.33 -13.80
CA GLY A 78 -1.47 -7.03 -14.24
C GLY A 78 -0.80 -7.07 -15.62
N VAL A 79 -1.08 -6.11 -16.51
CA VAL A 79 -0.60 -6.12 -17.92
C VAL A 79 0.91 -6.23 -18.04
N LYS A 80 1.64 -5.65 -17.07
CA LYS A 80 3.11 -5.70 -16.99
C LYS A 80 3.64 -6.68 -15.96
N SER A 81 2.99 -6.78 -14.81
CA SER A 81 3.49 -7.55 -13.66
C SER A 81 3.17 -9.04 -13.74
N ASN A 82 2.08 -9.44 -14.42
CA ASN A 82 1.51 -10.79 -14.36
C ASN A 82 1.31 -11.29 -12.92
N THR A 83 0.99 -10.41 -11.96
CA THR A 83 0.66 -10.77 -10.57
C THR A 83 -0.70 -10.19 -10.18
N VAL A 84 -1.32 -10.78 -9.15
CA VAL A 84 -2.46 -10.23 -8.39
C VAL A 84 -2.07 -10.17 -6.93
N SER A 85 -2.19 -8.99 -6.30
CA SER A 85 -1.67 -8.71 -4.95
C SER A 85 -0.15 -8.92 -4.80
N SER A 86 0.55 -8.02 -4.09
CA SER A 86 1.99 -8.17 -3.86
C SER A 86 2.44 -7.43 -2.61
N ILE A 87 3.65 -7.73 -2.16
CA ILE A 87 4.31 -6.98 -1.09
C ILE A 87 4.59 -5.58 -1.61
N CYS A 88 4.07 -4.58 -0.89
CA CYS A 88 4.37 -3.18 -1.18
C CYS A 88 5.74 -2.84 -0.61
N HIS A 89 6.71 -2.69 -1.49
CA HIS A 89 8.04 -2.19 -1.18
C HIS A 89 8.09 -0.67 -1.27
N ARG A 90 9.06 -0.06 -0.57
CA ARG A 90 9.40 1.33 -0.81
C ARG A 90 9.75 1.53 -2.29
N LYS A 91 9.40 2.70 -2.84
CA LYS A 91 9.99 3.14 -4.10
C LYS A 91 11.44 3.55 -3.81
N GLU A 92 12.39 3.04 -4.59
CA GLU A 92 13.77 3.53 -4.52
C GLU A 92 13.81 5.02 -4.90
N HIS A 93 14.72 5.75 -4.25
CA HIS A 93 14.90 7.19 -4.44
C HIS A 93 15.50 7.50 -5.81
#